data_AF-A0A373DBR0-F1
#
_entry.id   AF-A0A373DBR0-F1
#
_cell.length_a   1.000
_cell.length_b   1.000
_cell.length_c   1.000
_cell.angle_alpha   90.00
_cell.angle_beta   90.00
_cell.angle_gamma   90.00
#
_symmetry.space_group_name_H-M   'P 1'
#
loop_
_entity.id
_entity.type
_entity.pdbx_description
1 polymer ?
#
loop_
_entity_poly.entity_id
_entity_poly.type
_entity_poly.pdbx_seq_one_letter_code
_entity_poly.pdbx_strand_id
1 'polypeptide(L)'
;MYTIRYEKYYNDYRKSQEVKTFRSLEEVADWLFGMVRGEYSKSVLFFVDLDNTWSRIERLDPSCIQSGDGKWTYSIEQIEKDGVIIYSCGTFTNGIRHCNEEVKQWLKECRKRKEHPQFNFG
;
A
#
# COMPACT_ATOMS: atom_id res chain seq x y z
N MET A 1 -17.06 -0.34 1.57
CA MET A 1 -16.16 -1.39 2.13
C MET A 1 -14.96 -1.52 1.22
N TYR A 2 -13.76 -1.64 1.78
CA TYR A 2 -12.53 -1.81 1.01
C TYR A 2 -12.03 -3.24 1.14
N THR A 3 -11.66 -3.86 0.02
CA THR A 3 -11.03 -5.18 -0.02
C THR A 3 -9.63 -5.02 -0.59
N ILE A 4 -8.65 -5.47 0.17
CA ILE A 4 -7.23 -5.34 -0.15
C ILE A 4 -6.67 -6.71 -0.45
N ARG A 5 -6.09 -6.89 -1.64
CA ARG A 5 -5.30 -8.06 -1.99
C ARG A 5 -3.83 -7.68 -1.89
N TYR A 6 -3.05 -8.49 -1.20
CA TYR A 6 -1.64 -8.19 -0.97
C TYR A 6 -0.81 -9.47 -0.93
N GLU A 7 0.44 -9.36 -1.38
CA GLU A 7 1.45 -10.38 -1.18
C GLU A 7 2.07 -10.21 0.21
N LYS A 8 2.16 -11.31 0.95
CA LYS A 8 2.93 -11.41 2.19
C LYS A 8 4.19 -12.21 1.92
N TYR A 9 5.35 -11.56 2.00
CA TYR A 9 6.65 -12.13 1.64
C TYR A 9 7.60 -12.22 2.85
N TYR A 10 8.29 -13.34 3.01
CA TYR A 10 9.38 -13.56 3.97
C TYR A 10 10.69 -13.78 3.23
N ASN A 11 11.79 -13.25 3.78
CA ASN A 11 13.12 -13.20 3.16
C ASN A 11 13.66 -14.51 2.56
N ASP A 12 13.12 -15.68 2.92
CA ASP A 12 13.46 -17.00 2.37
C ASP A 12 12.44 -17.52 1.34
N TYR A 13 11.98 -16.68 0.41
CA TYR A 13 11.06 -17.02 -0.70
C TYR A 13 9.67 -17.55 -0.29
N ARG A 14 9.31 -17.53 0.99
CA ARG A 14 7.97 -17.89 1.42
C ARG A 14 7.05 -16.71 1.15
N LYS A 15 6.11 -16.92 0.23
CA LYS A 15 5.10 -15.93 -0.13
C LYS A 15 3.69 -16.52 -0.05
N SER A 16 2.75 -15.71 0.38
CA SER A 16 1.32 -16.00 0.29
C SER A 16 0.57 -14.80 -0.26
N GLN A 17 -0.55 -15.09 -0.92
CA GLN A 17 -1.49 -14.10 -1.40
C GLN A 17 -2.65 -14.02 -0.42
N GLU A 18 -2.87 -12.85 0.14
CA GLU A 18 -3.80 -12.64 1.24
C GLU A 18 -4.86 -11.60 0.88
N VAL A 19 -6.00 -11.68 1.56
CA VAL A 19 -7.11 -10.73 1.38
C VAL A 19 -7.54 -10.21 2.74
N LYS A 20 -7.72 -8.89 2.86
CA LYS A 20 -8.22 -8.25 4.07
C LYS A 20 -9.21 -7.15 3.74
N THR A 21 -10.22 -6.98 4.60
CA THR A 21 -11.25 -5.96 4.44
C THR A 21 -11.10 -4.84 5.47
N PHE A 22 -11.48 -3.63 5.06
CA PHE A 22 -11.40 -2.40 5.85
C PHE A 22 -12.64 -1.53 5.61
N ARG A 23 -12.93 -0.62 6.55
CA ARG A 23 -14.05 0.32 6.41
C ARG A 23 -13.66 1.55 5.61
N SER A 24 -12.40 1.95 5.64
CA SER A 24 -11.88 3.14 4.93
C SER A 24 -10.43 2.94 4.46
N LEU A 25 -9.97 3.78 3.53
CA LEU A 25 -8.55 3.86 3.17
C LEU A 25 -7.69 4.36 4.35
N GLU A 26 -8.26 5.12 5.29
CA GLU A 26 -7.53 5.54 6.49
C GLU A 26 -7.20 4.33 7.38
N GLU A 27 -8.13 3.40 7.57
CA GLU A 27 -7.85 2.16 8.31
C GLU A 27 -6.78 1.30 7.61
N VAL A 28 -6.72 1.33 6.28
CA VAL A 28 -5.65 0.67 5.51
C VAL A 28 -4.30 1.35 5.81
N ALA A 29 -4.26 2.68 5.82
CA ALA A 29 -3.06 3.43 6.19
C ALA A 29 -2.64 3.09 7.63
N ASP A 30 -3.54 3.19 8.60
CA ASP A 30 -3.28 2.84 10.00
C ASP A 30 -2.71 1.43 10.16
N TRP A 31 -3.24 0.47 9.41
CA TRP A 31 -2.72 -0.89 9.40
C TRP A 31 -1.28 -0.97 8.85
N LEU A 32 -0.99 -0.31 7.72
CA LEU A 32 0.36 -0.30 7.13
C LEU A 32 1.36 0.44 8.04
N PHE A 33 1.00 1.60 8.57
CA PHE A 33 1.83 2.38 9.49
C PHE A 33 2.05 1.65 10.82
N GLY A 34 1.04 0.92 11.33
CA GLY A 34 1.14 0.16 12.56
C GLY A 34 2.17 -0.98 12.53
N MET A 35 2.53 -1.49 11.33
CA MET A 35 3.54 -2.54 11.20
C MET A 35 4.95 -2.07 11.54
N VAL A 36 5.28 -0.82 11.19
CA VAL A 36 6.65 -0.29 11.24
C VAL A 36 7.01 0.37 12.57
N ARG A 37 6.17 0.23 13.60
CA ARG A 37 6.41 0.60 15.02
C ARG A 37 7.06 1.97 15.24
N GLY A 38 6.76 2.96 14.39
CA GLY A 38 7.24 4.34 14.50
C GLY A 38 8.60 4.65 13.85
N GLU A 39 9.33 3.66 13.32
CA GLU A 39 10.61 3.90 12.60
C GLU A 39 10.42 4.00 11.08
N TYR A 40 9.69 5.02 10.62
CA TYR A 40 9.26 5.08 9.22
C TYR A 40 10.40 5.29 8.21
N SER A 41 11.48 5.97 8.58
CA SER A 41 12.59 6.32 7.67
C SER A 41 13.52 5.16 7.33
N LYS A 42 13.65 4.17 8.21
CA LYS A 42 14.49 2.97 8.02
C LYS A 42 13.69 1.71 7.70
N SER A 43 12.37 1.86 7.55
CA SER A 43 11.44 0.75 7.35
C SER A 43 11.11 0.49 5.87
N VAL A 44 10.44 -0.63 5.63
CA VAL A 44 9.88 -1.04 4.33
C VAL A 44 8.59 -0.26 3.99
N LEU A 45 8.16 0.71 4.83
CA LEU A 45 6.97 1.52 4.54
C LEU A 45 7.21 2.40 3.30
N PHE A 46 6.51 2.12 2.21
CA PHE A 46 6.67 2.83 0.94
C PHE A 46 5.32 3.10 0.28
N PHE A 47 5.19 4.30 -0.29
CA PHE A 47 4.03 4.73 -1.07
C PHE A 47 4.56 5.45 -2.31
N VAL A 48 4.14 5.03 -3.49
CA VAL A 48 4.60 5.59 -4.77
C VAL A 48 4.15 7.04 -4.97
N ASP A 49 5.04 7.83 -5.58
CA ASP A 49 4.73 9.21 -5.99
C ASP A 49 4.23 9.30 -7.43
N LEU A 50 2.92 9.19 -7.65
CA LEU A 50 2.38 9.24 -9.01
C LEU A 50 2.47 10.63 -9.70
N ASP A 51 2.84 11.69 -8.98
CA ASP A 51 3.05 13.02 -9.58
C ASP A 51 4.51 13.22 -10.05
N ASN A 52 5.43 12.38 -9.58
CA ASN A 52 6.83 12.42 -10.00
C ASN A 52 6.98 11.78 -11.38
N THR A 53 7.71 12.46 -12.28
CA THR A 53 7.94 12.04 -13.68
C THR A 53 8.58 10.66 -13.82
N TRP A 54 9.26 10.18 -12.77
CA TRP A 54 9.85 8.84 -12.68
C TRP A 54 8.86 7.74 -12.29
N SER A 55 7.68 8.06 -11.78
CA SER A 55 6.68 7.09 -11.28
C SER A 55 5.40 7.20 -12.10
N ARG A 56 5.48 6.74 -13.34
CA ARG A 56 4.34 6.66 -14.25
C ARG A 56 3.42 5.51 -13.87
N ILE A 57 2.15 5.59 -14.24
CA ILE A 57 1.17 4.48 -14.08
C ILE A 57 1.69 3.18 -14.72
N GLU A 58 2.48 3.28 -15.80
CA GLU A 58 3.17 2.16 -16.45
C GLU A 58 4.19 1.44 -15.54
N ARG A 59 4.51 2.00 -14.38
CA ARG A 59 5.41 1.43 -13.37
C ARG A 59 4.67 1.00 -12.10
N LEU A 60 3.33 0.96 -12.10
CA LEU A 60 2.61 0.34 -11.00
C LEU A 60 2.99 -1.14 -10.94
N ASP A 61 3.78 -1.51 -9.96
CA ASP A 61 4.20 -2.86 -9.63
C ASP A 61 3.96 -3.11 -8.13
N PRO A 62 4.06 -4.36 -7.63
CA PRO A 62 3.77 -4.68 -6.23
C PRO A 62 4.57 -3.86 -5.20
N SER A 63 5.72 -3.27 -5.57
CA SER A 63 6.50 -2.43 -4.67
C SER A 63 5.97 -1.01 -4.52
N CYS A 64 4.91 -0.63 -5.22
CA CYS A 64 4.35 0.73 -5.18
C CYS A 64 3.69 1.09 -3.85
N ILE A 65 3.23 0.09 -3.10
CA ILE A 65 2.63 0.26 -1.78
C ILE A 65 3.12 -0.89 -0.91
N GLN A 66 4.02 -0.60 0.02
CA GLN A 66 4.63 -1.62 0.87
C GLN A 66 4.64 -1.21 2.34
N SER A 67 4.60 -2.21 3.22
CA SER A 67 4.97 -2.05 4.61
C SER A 67 5.64 -3.33 5.10
N GLY A 68 6.26 -3.28 6.29
CA GLY A 68 6.91 -4.44 6.88
C GLY A 68 6.94 -4.40 8.39
N ASP A 69 6.87 -5.56 9.02
CA ASP A 69 6.89 -5.72 10.49
C ASP A 69 8.27 -6.15 11.03
N GLY A 70 9.30 -6.03 10.19
CA GLY A 70 10.66 -6.52 10.45
C GLY A 70 10.86 -8.00 10.14
N LYS A 71 9.78 -8.76 9.96
CA LYS A 71 9.82 -10.19 9.60
C LYS A 71 9.25 -10.44 8.20
N TRP A 72 8.14 -9.79 7.88
CA TRP A 72 7.41 -9.91 6.63
C TRP A 72 7.33 -8.56 5.92
N THR A 73 7.40 -8.61 4.60
CA THR A 73 7.02 -7.51 3.71
C THR A 73 5.62 -7.75 3.19
N TYR A 74 4.81 -6.70 3.15
CA TYR A 74 3.43 -6.70 2.70
C TYR A 74 3.33 -5.76 1.52
N SER A 75 3.05 -6.28 0.33
CA SER A 75 2.96 -5.53 -0.92
C SER A 75 1.50 -5.48 -1.36
N ILE A 76 0.88 -4.29 -1.38
CA ILE A 76 -0.51 -4.15 -1.82
C ILE A 76 -0.56 -4.24 -3.34
N GLU A 77 -1.35 -5.17 -3.86
CA GLU A 77 -1.42 -5.44 -5.29
C GLU A 77 -2.74 -4.98 -5.91
N GLN A 78 -3.82 -4.97 -5.12
CA GLN A 78 -5.13 -4.51 -5.57
C GLN A 78 -5.95 -3.93 -4.41
N ILE A 79 -6.66 -2.85 -4.68
CA ILE A 79 -7.64 -2.24 -3.78
C ILE A 79 -8.98 -2.21 -4.52
N GLU A 80 -10.00 -2.84 -3.93
CA GLU A 80 -11.38 -2.76 -4.38
C GLU A 80 -12.19 -1.94 -3.38
N LYS A 81 -13.13 -1.14 -3.88
CA LYS A 81 -14.15 -0.44 -3.10
C LYS A 81 -15.51 -0.90 -3.56
N ASP A 82 -16.24 -1.56 -2.67
CA ASP A 82 -17.58 -2.10 -2.94
C ASP A 82 -17.63 -2.97 -4.21
N GLY A 83 -16.58 -3.78 -4.41
CA GLY A 83 -16.42 -4.69 -5.55
C GLY A 83 -15.83 -4.06 -6.81
N VAL A 84 -15.56 -2.74 -6.81
CA VAL A 84 -14.95 -2.03 -7.94
C VAL A 84 -13.45 -1.85 -7.70
N ILE A 85 -12.60 -2.28 -8.64
CA ILE A 85 -11.16 -2.08 -8.56
C ILE A 85 -10.84 -0.58 -8.69
N ILE A 86 -10.23 -0.01 -7.67
CA ILE A 86 -9.80 1.40 -7.63
C ILE A 86 -8.27 1.55 -7.67
N TYR A 87 -7.55 0.46 -7.42
CA TYR A 87 -6.11 0.34 -7.65
C TYR A 87 -5.75 -1.08 -8.03
N SER A 88 -4.84 -1.25 -9.00
CA SER A 88 -4.20 -2.51 -9.34
C SER A 88 -2.79 -2.26 -9.89
N CYS A 89 -1.81 -3.02 -9.42
CA CYS A 89 -0.46 -3.08 -10.00
C CYS A 89 -0.35 -4.05 -11.19
N GLY A 90 -1.45 -4.71 -11.57
CA GLY A 90 -1.50 -5.63 -12.71
C GLY A 90 -1.48 -7.12 -12.34
N THR A 91 -1.12 -7.50 -11.11
CA THR A 91 -1.02 -8.91 -10.68
C THR A 91 -2.33 -9.67 -10.89
N PHE A 92 -3.45 -9.08 -10.48
CA PHE A 92 -4.78 -9.72 -10.53
C PHE A 92 -5.63 -9.32 -11.74
N THR A 93 -5.10 -8.45 -12.60
CA THR A 93 -5.82 -7.83 -13.72
C THR A 93 -5.12 -8.09 -15.06
N ASN A 94 -4.41 -9.21 -15.17
CA ASN A 94 -3.71 -9.62 -16.39
C ASN A 94 -2.77 -8.52 -16.94
N GLY A 95 -2.02 -7.87 -16.04
CA GLY A 95 -1.10 -6.77 -16.38
C GLY A 95 -1.77 -5.41 -16.56
N ILE A 96 -3.11 -5.30 -16.49
CA ILE A 96 -3.81 -4.02 -16.59
C ILE A 96 -3.63 -3.24 -15.28
N ARG A 97 -2.80 -2.20 -15.34
CA ARG A 97 -2.55 -1.31 -14.21
C ARG A 97 -3.63 -0.25 -14.11
N HIS A 98 -4.03 0.06 -12.87
CA HIS A 98 -5.07 1.05 -12.61
C HIS A 98 -4.80 1.78 -11.30
N CYS A 99 -5.06 3.07 -11.25
CA CYS A 99 -5.07 3.85 -10.02
C CYS A 99 -6.02 5.04 -10.23
N ASN A 100 -7.14 5.04 -9.51
CA ASN A 100 -8.12 6.11 -9.59
C ASN A 100 -7.69 7.33 -8.74
N GLU A 101 -8.43 8.42 -8.84
CA GLU A 101 -8.08 9.67 -8.15
C GLU A 101 -8.15 9.56 -6.63
N GLU A 102 -9.06 8.75 -6.10
CA GLU A 102 -9.19 8.49 -4.66
C GLU A 102 -7.92 7.86 -4.08
N VAL A 103 -7.39 6.82 -4.74
CA VAL A 103 -6.14 6.17 -4.31
C VAL A 103 -4.95 7.10 -4.53
N LYS A 104 -4.91 7.88 -5.62
CA LYS A 104 -3.84 8.88 -5.81
C LYS A 104 -3.80 9.89 -4.66
N GLN A 105 -4.95 10.45 -4.28
CA GLN A 105 -5.01 11.39 -3.18
C GLN A 105 -4.59 10.73 -1.86
N TRP A 106 -5.07 9.51 -1.59
CA TRP A 106 -4.68 8.75 -0.41
C TRP A 106 -3.18 8.46 -0.35
N LEU A 107 -2.52 8.14 -1.48
CA LEU A 107 -1.07 7.97 -1.55
C LEU A 107 -0.31 9.27 -1.23
N LYS A 108 -0.83 10.43 -1.68
CA LYS A 108 -0.26 11.74 -1.34
C LYS A 108 -0.33 11.99 0.16
N GLU A 109 -1.48 11.74 0.79
CA GLU A 109 -1.65 11.91 2.23
C GLU A 109 -0.82 10.92 3.05
N CYS A 110 -0.69 9.66 2.61
CA CYS A 110 0.21 8.68 3.25
C CYS A 110 1.67 9.14 3.22
N ARG A 111 2.15 9.70 2.11
CA ARG A 111 3.51 10.24 2.03
C ARG A 111 3.72 11.42 2.97
N LYS A 112 2.78 12.37 3.01
CA LYS A 112 2.81 13.48 3.98
C LYS A 112 2.83 12.98 5.42
N ARG A 113 2.00 11.98 5.76
CA ARG A 113 1.98 11.35 7.09
C ARG A 113 3.31 10.67 7.43
N LYS A 114 3.99 10.08 6.45
CA LYS A 114 5.32 9.48 6.64
C LYS A 114 6.38 10.56 6.93
N GLU A 115 6.34 11.69 6.23
CA GLU A 115 7.26 12.83 6.40
C GLU A 115 7.00 13.60 7.70
N HIS A 116 5.72 13.71 8.10
CA HIS A 116 5.26 14.42 9.28
C HIS A 116 4.45 13.50 10.20
N PRO A 117 5.11 12.53 10.86
CA PRO A 117 4.41 11.56 11.67
C PRO A 117 3.77 12.21 12.89
N GLN A 118 2.45 12.10 13.00
CA GLN A 118 1.72 12.50 14.20
C GLN A 118 1.60 11.29 15.13
N PHE A 119 2.19 11.39 16.32
CA PHE A 119 2.05 10.41 17.37
C PHE A 119 0.99 10.89 18.35
N ASN A 120 -0.15 10.21 18.39
CA ASN A 120 -1.16 10.45 19.41
C ASN A 120 -0.67 9.81 20.72
N PHE A 121 -0.01 10.59 21.56
CA PHE A 121 0.23 10.23 22.95
C PHE A 121 -1.11 10.38 23.67
N GLY A 122 -1.81 9.26 23.87
CA GLY A 122 -2.99 9.18 24.73
C GLY A 122 -2.65 9.38 26.19
#